data_AF-A0A2P9DQ16-F1
#
_entry.id   AF-A0A2P9DQ16-F1
#
_cell.length_a   1.000
_cell.length_b   1.000
_cell.length_c   1.000
_cell.angle_alpha   90.00
_cell.angle_beta   90.00
_cell.angle_gamma   90.00
#
_symmetry.space_group_name_H-M   'P 1'
#
loop_
_entity.id
_entity.type
_entity.pdbx_description
1 polymer ?
#
loop_
_entity_poly.entity_id
_entity_poly.type
_entity_poly.pdbx_seq_one_letter_code
_entity_poly.pdbx_strand_id
1 'polypeptide(L)'
;MNVVSYNYRVKNVKDIETPIYTILTNNITPEYINLELLRKIDKKFIINCSLLEIYNNLDVFEKAKEYFSSNKTNEVSEHYLHQFCDFQDSYRYLNIRNVLVDDYSINVHKFISLKYDNSTAVFSIDDFIKCLKIFEPDIFCIPCEEIKINEQVGKKRKNRIINLMNEFLEKIQIIKNTNLSNSLCILSIPCAVDIHTLITETINKYDSIIDGILLSGLGYDESNETRTNAFKNILNTLPNNKLKFIQLSNGNPIETLHAIYHGIDVIEPNFPYQLAKNGKAINMNIKMVNLQGGNEYNVQNKNSDNNIYDINLLDFKNDCNLIIDLNNPKYVLDHSTITYNSPRKESKSYIHHLLKCHELTAHVILTFHNIYMYKSFFQEIQFHIKENSFLSYINWFIQKNELYKR
;
A
#
# COMPACT_ATOMS: atom_id res chain seq x y z
N MET A 1 0.77 -31.89 19.06
CA MET A 1 0.76 -31.16 17.79
C MET A 1 1.13 -29.72 18.10
N ASN A 2 2.36 -29.30 17.77
CA ASN A 2 2.74 -27.89 17.88
C ASN A 2 1.96 -27.14 16.79
N VAL A 3 0.99 -26.31 17.19
CA VAL A 3 0.32 -25.40 16.27
C VAL A 3 1.39 -24.44 15.77
N VAL A 4 1.81 -24.58 14.51
CA VAL A 4 2.66 -23.59 13.86
C VAL A 4 1.83 -22.31 13.79
N SER A 5 2.13 -21.35 14.66
CA SER A 5 1.47 -20.05 14.65
C SER A 5 1.95 -19.29 13.43
N TYR A 6 1.10 -19.19 12.41
CA TYR A 6 1.37 -18.36 11.25
C TYR A 6 1.11 -16.88 11.57
N ASN A 7 1.94 -15.98 11.05
CA ASN A 7 1.82 -14.54 11.32
C ASN A 7 0.81 -13.82 10.41
N TYR A 8 0.49 -14.40 9.24
CA TYR A 8 -0.52 -13.89 8.31
C TYR A 8 -1.94 -14.02 8.88
N ARG A 9 -2.80 -13.05 8.61
CA ARG A 9 -4.09 -12.90 9.28
C ARG A 9 -5.08 -12.05 8.49
N VAL A 10 -6.35 -12.18 8.84
CA VAL A 10 -7.42 -11.25 8.44
C VAL A 10 -7.81 -10.41 9.64
N LYS A 11 -7.87 -9.09 9.43
CA LYS A 11 -8.39 -8.08 10.35
C LYS A 11 -9.31 -7.15 9.56
N ASN A 12 -9.74 -6.07 10.21
CA ASN A 12 -10.44 -4.97 9.54
C ASN A 12 -9.68 -3.66 9.75
N VAL A 13 -9.57 -2.86 8.70
CA VAL A 13 -9.34 -1.42 8.78
C VAL A 13 -10.67 -0.76 8.56
N LYS A 14 -11.23 -0.15 9.62
CA LYS A 14 -12.62 0.32 9.62
C LYS A 14 -13.56 -0.83 9.27
N ASP A 15 -14.29 -0.75 8.15
CA ASP A 15 -15.19 -1.80 7.66
C ASP A 15 -14.62 -2.59 6.47
N ILE A 16 -13.32 -2.44 6.15
CA ILE A 16 -12.66 -3.15 5.05
C ILE A 16 -11.74 -4.25 5.59
N GLU A 17 -11.88 -5.46 5.08
CA GLU A 17 -11.06 -6.62 5.46
C GLU A 17 -9.60 -6.50 4.96
N THR A 18 -8.67 -6.99 5.77
CA THR A 18 -7.23 -7.09 5.45
C THR A 18 -6.84 -8.55 5.12
N PRO A 19 -5.71 -8.81 4.44
CA PRO A 19 -4.76 -7.84 3.88
C PRO A 19 -5.39 -6.99 2.77
N ILE A 20 -4.99 -5.73 2.63
CA ILE A 20 -5.47 -4.82 1.58
C ILE A 20 -4.35 -3.90 1.06
N TYR A 21 -4.50 -3.39 -0.15
CA TYR A 21 -3.63 -2.35 -0.71
C TYR A 21 -4.33 -0.99 -0.75
N THR A 22 -3.56 0.10 -0.73
CA THR A 22 -4.11 1.46 -0.87
C THR A 22 -4.09 1.94 -2.32
N ILE A 23 -5.01 2.84 -2.66
CA ILE A 23 -5.03 3.57 -3.91
C ILE A 23 -4.12 4.79 -3.78
N LEU A 24 -3.04 4.83 -4.54
CA LEU A 24 -2.06 5.91 -4.51
C LEU A 24 -2.58 7.10 -5.31
N THR A 25 -2.37 8.30 -4.79
CA THR A 25 -2.74 9.53 -5.49
C THR A 25 -1.54 10.41 -5.77
N ASN A 26 -1.67 11.20 -6.83
CA ASN A 26 -0.88 12.39 -7.04
C ASN A 26 -1.83 13.58 -7.17
N ASN A 27 -1.59 14.65 -6.42
CA ASN A 27 -2.54 15.75 -6.25
C ASN A 27 -3.94 15.23 -5.87
N ILE A 28 -4.02 14.44 -4.80
CA ILE A 28 -5.26 13.88 -4.21
C ILE A 28 -6.18 13.06 -5.13
N THR A 29 -5.75 12.76 -6.36
CA THR A 29 -6.49 11.94 -7.32
C THR A 29 -5.64 10.75 -7.80
N PRO A 30 -6.25 9.58 -8.07
CA PRO A 30 -5.49 8.44 -8.56
C PRO A 30 -4.88 8.71 -9.96
N GLU A 31 -3.65 8.24 -10.20
CA GLU A 31 -2.97 8.48 -11.48
C GLU A 31 -3.67 7.71 -12.63
N TYR A 32 -4.06 8.42 -13.69
CA TYR A 32 -4.75 7.90 -14.89
C TYR A 32 -6.11 7.21 -14.66
N ILE A 33 -6.74 7.32 -13.49
CA ILE A 33 -8.09 6.77 -13.28
C ILE A 33 -8.91 7.68 -12.36
N ASN A 34 -10.17 7.93 -12.72
CA ASN A 34 -11.10 8.69 -11.88
C ASN A 34 -11.78 7.79 -10.84
N LEU A 35 -12.37 8.40 -9.81
CA LEU A 35 -13.01 7.67 -8.71
C LEU A 35 -14.25 6.89 -9.16
N GLU A 36 -14.99 7.35 -10.16
CA GLU A 36 -16.12 6.61 -10.73
C GLU A 36 -15.69 5.27 -11.34
N LEU A 37 -14.62 5.26 -12.14
CA LEU A 37 -14.08 4.04 -12.71
C LEU A 37 -13.49 3.13 -11.64
N LEU A 38 -12.85 3.70 -10.63
CA LEU A 38 -12.32 2.93 -9.51
C LEU A 38 -13.42 2.24 -8.70
N ARG A 39 -14.58 2.89 -8.50
CA ARG A 39 -15.77 2.28 -7.86
C ARG A 39 -16.35 1.11 -8.64
N LYS A 40 -16.10 1.03 -9.95
CA LYS A 40 -16.47 -0.16 -10.76
C LYS A 40 -15.55 -1.36 -10.48
N ILE A 41 -14.34 -1.12 -9.95
CA ILE A 41 -13.39 -2.15 -9.55
C ILE A 41 -13.64 -2.58 -8.10
N ASP A 42 -13.73 -1.60 -7.19
CA ASP A 42 -13.91 -1.85 -5.77
C ASP A 42 -14.87 -0.83 -5.17
N LYS A 43 -15.88 -1.31 -4.43
CA LYS A 43 -16.93 -0.43 -3.88
C LYS A 43 -16.40 0.46 -2.77
N LYS A 44 -15.44 -0.03 -1.99
CA LYS A 44 -14.81 0.70 -0.89
C LYS A 44 -13.30 0.50 -0.93
N PHE A 45 -12.55 1.58 -0.78
CA PHE A 45 -11.10 1.55 -0.85
C PHE A 45 -10.48 2.63 0.02
N ILE A 46 -9.19 2.48 0.30
CA ILE A 46 -8.39 3.46 1.05
C ILE A 46 -7.64 4.32 0.03
N ILE A 47 -7.92 5.62 0.01
CA ILE A 47 -7.21 6.60 -0.83
C ILE A 47 -6.05 7.15 -0.02
N ASN A 48 -4.83 6.95 -0.51
CA ASN A 48 -3.59 7.40 0.11
C ASN A 48 -3.18 8.76 -0.45
N CYS A 49 -3.34 9.80 0.37
CA CYS A 49 -2.98 11.18 0.06
C CYS A 49 -1.71 11.58 0.81
N SER A 50 -0.75 12.15 0.09
CA SER A 50 0.49 12.63 0.72
C SER A 50 0.26 13.94 1.48
N LEU A 51 0.89 14.04 2.65
CA LEU A 51 0.91 15.20 3.52
C LEU A 51 1.43 16.44 2.80
N LEU A 52 2.40 16.29 1.89
CA LEU A 52 2.91 17.41 1.12
C LEU A 52 1.82 18.02 0.23
N GLU A 53 1.03 17.19 -0.44
CA GLU A 53 -0.04 17.64 -1.33
C GLU A 53 -1.11 18.40 -0.55
N ILE A 54 -1.47 17.90 0.63
CA ILE A 54 -2.42 18.57 1.52
C ILE A 54 -1.86 19.90 2.03
N TYR A 55 -0.60 19.90 2.48
CA TYR A 55 0.05 21.08 3.02
C TYR A 55 0.19 22.20 1.97
N ASN A 56 0.57 21.84 0.73
CA ASN A 56 0.73 22.81 -0.36
C ASN A 56 -0.59 23.44 -0.82
N ASN A 57 -1.72 22.78 -0.57
CA ASN A 57 -3.06 23.24 -0.98
C ASN A 57 -3.97 23.54 0.22
N LEU A 58 -3.39 23.84 1.37
CA LEU A 58 -4.13 23.94 2.63
C LEU A 58 -5.20 25.05 2.60
N ASP A 59 -4.90 26.16 1.94
CA ASP A 59 -5.82 27.29 1.76
C ASP A 59 -7.04 26.93 0.90
N VAL A 60 -6.86 26.08 -0.11
CA VAL A 60 -7.95 25.54 -0.94
C VAL A 60 -8.86 24.66 -0.09
N PHE A 61 -8.29 23.75 0.71
CA PHE A 61 -9.09 22.90 1.59
C PHE A 61 -9.79 23.68 2.71
N GLU A 62 -9.15 24.72 3.24
CA GLU A 62 -9.73 25.61 4.25
C GLU A 62 -10.97 26.32 3.68
N LYS A 63 -10.85 26.94 2.50
CA LYS A 63 -11.98 27.58 1.81
C LYS A 63 -13.08 26.59 1.41
N ALA A 64 -12.71 25.40 0.92
CA ALA A 64 -13.68 24.37 0.58
C ALA A 64 -14.48 23.95 1.83
N LYS A 65 -13.80 23.73 2.96
CA LYS A 65 -14.43 23.39 4.22
C LYS A 65 -15.39 24.48 4.69
N GLU A 66 -14.99 25.75 4.63
CA GLU A 66 -15.85 26.89 4.95
C GLU A 66 -17.10 26.94 4.06
N TYR A 67 -16.92 26.79 2.74
CA TYR A 67 -18.00 26.84 1.76
C TYR A 67 -19.03 25.72 1.95
N PHE A 68 -18.58 24.46 2.02
CA PHE A 68 -19.49 23.31 2.14
C PHE A 68 -20.06 23.14 3.56
N SER A 69 -19.37 23.64 4.59
CA SER A 69 -19.93 23.64 5.96
C SER A 69 -21.00 24.70 6.18
N SER A 70 -20.95 25.82 5.46
CA SER A 70 -21.95 26.91 5.54
C SER A 70 -23.17 26.66 4.67
N ASN A 71 -23.00 25.99 3.52
CA ASN A 71 -24.08 25.70 2.56
C ASN A 71 -24.79 24.35 2.82
N LYS A 72 -24.93 23.90 4.08
CA LYS A 72 -25.64 22.67 4.42
C LYS A 72 -27.12 22.75 4.01
N THR A 73 -27.44 22.31 2.80
CA THR A 73 -28.79 21.93 2.40
C THR A 73 -29.18 20.67 3.18
N ASN A 74 -30.46 20.53 3.55
CA ASN A 74 -31.01 19.55 4.51
C ASN A 74 -30.88 18.06 4.15
N GLU A 75 -29.96 17.66 3.27
CA GLU A 75 -29.61 16.26 3.03
C GLU A 75 -28.40 15.85 3.86
N VAL A 76 -28.36 14.55 4.17
CA VAL A 76 -27.48 13.87 5.15
C VAL A 76 -26.08 14.49 5.24
N SER A 77 -25.60 14.70 6.47
CA SER A 77 -24.33 15.35 6.79
C SER A 77 -23.13 14.56 6.23
N GLU A 78 -22.87 14.70 4.94
CA GLU A 78 -21.69 14.14 4.29
C GLU A 78 -20.48 15.05 4.57
N HIS A 79 -19.32 14.41 4.74
CA HIS A 79 -18.04 15.11 4.91
C HIS A 79 -17.78 16.05 3.73
N TYR A 80 -17.23 17.25 3.97
CA TYR A 80 -17.07 18.26 2.90
C TYR A 80 -16.24 17.77 1.70
N LEU A 81 -15.23 16.92 1.95
CA LEU A 81 -14.44 16.27 0.90
C LEU A 81 -15.21 15.27 0.03
N HIS A 82 -16.37 14.76 0.47
CA HIS A 82 -17.23 13.96 -0.41
C HIS A 82 -17.80 14.83 -1.53
N GLN A 83 -18.18 16.07 -1.22
CA GLN A 83 -18.69 17.02 -2.20
C GLN A 83 -17.57 17.68 -2.99
N PHE A 84 -16.44 17.99 -2.34
CA PHE A 84 -15.33 18.71 -2.98
C PHE A 84 -14.44 17.82 -3.85
N CYS A 85 -14.13 16.59 -3.41
CA CYS A 85 -13.18 15.70 -4.06
C CYS A 85 -13.79 14.38 -4.56
N ASP A 86 -15.11 14.20 -4.43
CA ASP A 86 -15.80 12.92 -4.72
C ASP A 86 -15.23 11.75 -3.88
N PHE A 87 -14.89 11.98 -2.61
CA PHE A 87 -14.37 10.92 -1.74
C PHE A 87 -15.44 9.99 -1.15
N GLN A 88 -16.65 9.94 -1.74
CA GLN A 88 -17.72 9.03 -1.31
C GLN A 88 -17.27 7.57 -1.40
N ASP A 89 -17.70 6.74 -0.43
CA ASP A 89 -17.34 5.33 -0.29
C ASP A 89 -15.83 5.05 -0.23
N SER A 90 -15.04 6.00 0.28
CA SER A 90 -13.60 5.84 0.45
C SER A 90 -13.13 6.28 1.83
N TYR A 91 -12.04 5.68 2.30
CA TYR A 91 -11.34 6.13 3.50
C TYR A 91 -10.11 6.96 3.13
N ARG A 92 -10.03 8.15 3.70
CA ARG A 92 -8.91 9.08 3.50
C ARG A 92 -7.74 8.67 4.38
N TYR A 93 -6.65 8.26 3.76
CA TYR A 93 -5.40 7.94 4.43
C TYR A 93 -4.37 9.04 4.17
N LEU A 94 -4.06 9.83 5.21
CA LEU A 94 -3.02 10.83 5.18
C LEU A 94 -1.67 10.19 5.51
N ASN A 95 -0.85 10.01 4.49
CA ASN A 95 0.50 9.51 4.64
C ASN A 95 1.53 10.58 4.36
N ILE A 96 2.79 10.33 4.70
CA ILE A 96 3.86 11.32 4.61
C ILE A 96 4.64 11.11 3.33
N ARG A 97 5.03 9.86 3.06
CA ARG A 97 5.71 9.49 1.83
C ARG A 97 4.71 9.26 0.70
N ASN A 98 5.01 9.81 -0.47
CA ASN A 98 4.32 9.45 -1.71
C ASN A 98 5.16 8.37 -2.40
N VAL A 99 4.64 7.15 -2.48
CA VAL A 99 5.34 5.99 -3.09
C VAL A 99 5.44 6.12 -4.63
N LEU A 100 4.68 7.04 -5.24
CA LEU A 100 4.75 7.33 -6.67
C LEU A 100 5.99 8.16 -7.07
N VAL A 101 6.71 8.74 -6.11
CA VAL A 101 7.90 9.58 -6.36
C VAL A 101 9.17 8.81 -6.04
N ASP A 102 10.09 8.78 -6.99
CA ASP A 102 11.34 8.03 -6.90
C ASP A 102 12.35 8.75 -5.97
N ASP A 103 12.55 10.06 -6.17
CA ASP A 103 13.49 10.86 -5.39
C ASP A 103 12.80 11.54 -4.21
N TYR A 104 12.89 10.88 -3.05
CA TYR A 104 12.28 11.34 -1.82
C TYR A 104 13.25 11.32 -0.64
N SER A 105 13.13 12.31 0.25
CA SER A 105 13.73 12.22 1.59
C SER A 105 12.88 12.92 2.65
N ILE A 106 12.77 12.28 3.81
CA ILE A 106 12.19 12.83 5.04
C ILE A 106 13.30 13.10 6.03
N ASN A 107 13.36 14.33 6.52
CA ASN A 107 14.08 14.61 7.75
C ASN A 107 13.12 15.20 8.78
N VAL A 108 13.03 14.57 9.94
CA VAL A 108 12.23 15.05 11.07
C VAL A 108 13.17 15.51 12.18
N HIS A 109 13.42 16.81 12.27
CA HIS A 109 14.11 17.45 13.39
C HIS A 109 13.11 18.28 14.20
N LYS A 110 13.40 19.56 14.47
CA LYS A 110 12.42 20.53 14.97
C LYS A 110 11.29 20.79 13.96
N PHE A 111 11.60 20.61 12.68
CA PHE A 111 10.67 20.69 11.56
C PHE A 111 10.71 19.38 10.78
N ILE A 112 9.63 19.10 10.07
CA ILE A 112 9.55 18.05 9.07
C ILE A 112 9.94 18.68 7.74
N SER A 113 11.07 18.24 7.19
CA SER A 113 11.53 18.60 5.86
C SER A 113 11.23 17.43 4.92
N LEU A 114 10.39 17.69 3.92
CA LEU A 114 10.10 16.77 2.84
C LEU A 114 10.72 17.28 1.55
N LYS A 115 11.53 16.45 0.90
CA LYS A 115 12.07 16.73 -0.42
C LYS A 115 11.50 15.73 -1.42
N TYR A 116 10.94 16.24 -2.51
CA TYR A 116 10.43 15.47 -3.64
C TYR A 116 10.97 16.06 -4.93
N ASP A 117 11.69 15.27 -5.72
CA ASP A 117 12.33 15.68 -6.97
C ASP A 117 13.03 17.06 -6.81
N ASN A 118 12.40 18.11 -7.36
CA ASN A 118 12.90 19.50 -7.38
C ASN A 118 12.24 20.44 -6.36
N SER A 119 11.41 19.93 -5.45
CA SER A 119 10.68 20.70 -4.45
C SER A 119 11.09 20.32 -3.02
N THR A 120 11.04 21.29 -2.12
CA THR A 120 11.28 21.06 -0.69
C THR A 120 10.23 21.83 0.09
N ALA A 121 9.54 21.15 0.99
CA ALA A 121 8.65 21.76 1.96
C ALA A 121 9.19 21.52 3.37
N VAL A 122 9.06 22.54 4.20
CA VAL A 122 9.43 22.48 5.61
C VAL A 122 8.22 22.95 6.41
N PHE A 123 7.80 22.15 7.37
CA PHE A 123 6.65 22.45 8.20
C PHE A 123 6.85 21.94 9.63
N SER A 124 6.17 22.58 10.56
CA SER A 124 6.24 22.28 12.00
C SER A 124 5.25 21.19 12.40
N ILE A 125 5.31 20.76 13.66
CA ILE A 125 4.28 19.87 14.22
C ILE A 125 2.91 20.56 14.21
N ASP A 126 2.85 21.88 14.43
CA ASP A 126 1.58 22.62 14.43
C ASP A 126 0.98 22.72 13.03
N ASP A 127 1.81 22.81 11.99
CA ASP A 127 1.37 22.73 10.60
C ASP A 127 0.80 21.35 10.26
N PHE A 128 1.44 20.27 10.74
CA PHE A 128 0.91 18.91 10.62
C PHE A 128 -0.45 18.78 11.32
N ILE A 129 -0.59 19.33 12.53
CA ILE A 129 -1.86 19.39 13.25
C ILE A 129 -2.92 20.19 12.46
N LYS A 130 -2.53 21.31 11.82
CA LYS A 130 -3.43 22.10 10.97
C LYS A 130 -3.92 21.27 9.79
N CYS A 131 -3.04 20.51 9.13
CA CYS A 131 -3.41 19.59 8.05
C CYS A 131 -4.43 18.54 8.52
N LEU A 132 -4.21 17.93 9.69
CA LEU A 132 -5.13 16.94 10.27
C LEU A 132 -6.53 17.53 10.55
N LYS A 133 -6.60 18.75 11.09
CA LYS A 133 -7.87 19.43 11.41
C LYS A 133 -8.64 19.88 10.16
N ILE A 134 -7.93 20.24 9.10
CA ILE A 134 -8.55 20.67 7.85
C ILE A 134 -9.00 19.43 7.08
N PHE A 135 -8.07 18.51 6.77
CA PHE A 135 -8.30 17.36 5.92
C PHE A 135 -9.16 16.25 6.55
N GLU A 136 -9.20 16.15 7.87
CA GLU A 136 -10.02 15.18 8.62
C GLU A 136 -9.89 13.74 8.08
N PRO A 137 -8.66 13.19 8.07
CA PRO A 137 -8.43 11.86 7.52
C PRO A 137 -9.04 10.76 8.41
N ASP A 138 -9.44 9.66 7.79
CA ASP A 138 -9.90 8.46 8.49
C ASP A 138 -8.74 7.65 9.06
N ILE A 139 -7.56 7.77 8.46
CA ILE A 139 -6.30 7.12 8.84
C ILE A 139 -5.18 8.16 8.67
N PHE A 140 -4.27 8.31 9.62
CA PHE A 140 -3.11 9.18 9.45
C PHE A 140 -1.83 8.59 10.05
N CYS A 141 -0.70 8.85 9.40
CA CYS A 141 0.61 8.46 9.87
C CYS A 141 1.30 9.57 10.66
N ILE A 142 1.92 9.20 11.79
CA ILE A 142 2.82 10.08 12.53
C ILE A 142 4.15 10.21 11.79
N PRO A 143 4.67 11.43 11.61
CA PRO A 143 5.99 11.65 11.02
C PRO A 143 7.13 10.98 11.75
N CYS A 144 7.88 10.19 11.00
CA CYS A 144 9.15 9.63 11.41
C CYS A 144 10.17 9.86 10.30
N GLU A 145 11.42 10.06 10.71
CA GLU A 145 12.56 10.09 9.81
C GLU A 145 12.70 8.73 9.10
N GLU A 146 13.02 8.78 7.81
CA GLU A 146 13.19 7.59 6.99
C GLU A 146 14.65 7.16 7.04
N ILE A 147 14.90 5.93 7.48
CA ILE A 147 16.25 5.40 7.67
C ILE A 147 16.32 4.09 6.91
N LYS A 148 17.17 4.03 5.88
CA LYS A 148 17.31 2.86 5.03
C LYS A 148 18.08 1.76 5.75
N ILE A 149 17.85 0.49 5.38
CA ILE A 149 18.46 -0.71 6.01
C ILE A 149 19.98 -0.62 6.13
N ASN A 150 20.65 0.02 5.17
CA ASN A 150 22.12 0.10 5.11
C ASN A 150 22.71 1.31 5.86
N GLU A 151 21.89 2.14 6.51
CA GLU A 151 22.32 3.36 7.17
C GLU A 151 22.62 3.14 8.66
N GLN A 152 23.83 3.49 9.11
CA GLN A 152 24.19 3.40 10.52
C GLN A 152 23.71 4.63 11.30
N VAL A 153 23.10 4.39 12.47
CA VAL A 153 22.51 5.45 13.30
C VAL A 153 23.13 5.48 14.69
N GLY A 154 23.82 6.58 15.00
CA GLY A 154 24.40 6.81 16.33
C GLY A 154 23.37 7.10 17.44
N LYS A 155 23.78 6.92 18.70
CA LYS A 155 22.93 7.07 19.90
C LYS A 155 22.15 8.40 19.97
N LYS A 156 22.78 9.52 19.59
CA LYS A 156 22.12 10.84 19.60
C LYS A 156 20.91 10.90 18.66
N ARG A 157 21.02 10.31 17.47
CA ARG A 157 19.93 10.28 16.48
C ARG A 157 18.81 9.34 16.90
N LYS A 158 19.15 8.17 17.47
CA LYS A 158 18.17 7.25 18.09
C LYS A 158 17.29 7.96 19.14
N ASN A 159 17.92 8.67 20.09
CA ASN A 159 17.19 9.41 21.13
C ASN A 159 16.31 10.52 20.54
N ARG A 160 16.79 11.22 19.50
CA ARG A 160 16.02 12.27 18.82
C ARG A 160 14.74 11.72 18.19
N ILE A 161 14.82 10.57 17.52
CA ILE A 161 13.66 9.91 16.89
C ILE A 161 12.58 9.64 17.93
N ILE A 162 12.95 8.99 19.05
CA ILE A 162 12.01 8.66 20.13
C ILE A 162 11.41 9.91 20.78
N ASN A 163 12.23 10.94 21.03
CA ASN A 163 11.74 12.20 21.60
C ASN A 163 10.70 12.87 20.70
N LEU A 164 10.95 12.91 19.39
CA LEU A 164 10.02 13.48 18.42
C LEU A 164 8.74 12.66 18.30
N MET A 165 8.84 11.33 18.28
CA MET A 165 7.67 10.44 18.30
C MET A 165 6.77 10.73 19.51
N ASN A 166 7.37 10.88 20.70
CA ASN A 166 6.63 11.23 21.91
C ASN A 166 5.98 12.62 21.82
N GLU A 167 6.68 13.63 21.27
CA GLU A 167 6.13 14.98 21.08
C GLU A 167 4.92 14.99 20.13
N PHE A 168 4.96 14.25 19.02
CA PHE A 168 3.80 14.06 18.16
C PHE A 168 2.66 13.38 18.91
N LEU A 169 2.93 12.28 19.61
CA LEU A 169 1.91 11.50 20.31
C LEU A 169 1.20 12.32 21.41
N GLU A 170 1.94 13.16 22.14
CA GLU A 170 1.36 14.08 23.13
C GLU A 170 0.38 15.07 22.50
N LYS A 171 0.75 15.69 21.36
CA LYS A 171 -0.16 16.61 20.64
C LYS A 171 -1.35 15.87 20.01
N ILE A 172 -1.12 14.68 19.46
CA ILE A 172 -2.19 13.86 18.85
C ILE A 172 -3.20 13.39 19.89
N GLN A 173 -2.77 13.04 21.11
CA GLN A 173 -3.66 12.65 22.20
C GLN A 173 -4.70 13.74 22.49
N ILE A 174 -4.29 15.02 22.44
CA ILE A 174 -5.19 16.15 22.65
C ILE A 174 -6.22 16.24 21.52
N ILE A 175 -5.81 16.05 20.26
CA ILE A 175 -6.67 16.26 19.08
C ILE A 175 -7.63 15.08 18.84
N LYS A 176 -7.22 13.84 19.11
CA LYS A 176 -8.13 12.68 19.04
C LYS A 176 -9.30 12.85 20.03
N ASN A 177 -9.08 13.51 21.16
CA ASN A 177 -10.15 13.76 22.12
C ASN A 177 -11.13 14.87 21.68
N THR A 178 -10.79 15.70 20.68
CA THR A 178 -11.62 16.86 20.29
C THR A 178 -12.17 16.82 18.86
N ASN A 179 -11.35 16.43 17.88
CA ASN A 179 -11.68 16.57 16.45
C ASN A 179 -11.62 15.27 15.66
N LEU A 180 -10.77 14.32 16.07
CA LEU A 180 -10.42 13.13 15.28
C LEU A 180 -10.64 11.83 16.07
N SER A 181 -11.69 11.78 16.88
CA SER A 181 -11.98 10.65 17.77
C SER A 181 -12.12 9.31 17.03
N ASN A 182 -12.64 9.36 15.81
CA ASN A 182 -12.83 8.16 14.99
C ASN A 182 -11.62 7.84 14.08
N SER A 183 -10.63 8.72 13.96
CA SER A 183 -9.50 8.54 13.04
C SER A 183 -8.46 7.56 13.58
N LEU A 184 -7.98 6.66 12.72
CA LEU A 184 -6.94 5.70 13.07
C LEU A 184 -5.57 6.38 13.06
N CYS A 185 -4.84 6.27 14.17
CA CYS A 185 -3.48 6.80 14.30
C CYS A 185 -2.46 5.69 14.07
N ILE A 186 -1.63 5.86 13.05
CA ILE A 186 -0.60 4.91 12.66
C ILE A 186 0.77 5.47 13.05
N LEU A 187 1.48 4.78 13.94
CA LEU A 187 2.82 5.18 14.36
C LEU A 187 3.86 4.66 13.35
N SER A 188 4.59 5.56 12.71
CA SER A 188 5.69 5.18 11.81
C SER A 188 6.94 4.83 12.61
N ILE A 189 7.55 3.67 12.30
CA ILE A 189 8.72 3.14 13.01
C ILE A 189 9.82 2.79 11.99
N PRO A 190 11.06 3.29 12.18
CA PRO A 190 12.16 3.01 11.28
C PRO A 190 12.74 1.62 11.58
N CYS A 191 12.45 0.66 10.71
CA CYS A 191 12.77 -0.76 10.95
C CYS A 191 14.26 -1.08 10.89
N ALA A 192 15.04 -0.24 10.22
CA ALA A 192 16.50 -0.38 10.12
C ALA A 192 17.24 -0.05 11.43
N VAL A 193 16.55 0.53 12.42
CA VAL A 193 17.18 1.02 13.65
C VAL A 193 16.90 0.09 14.80
N ASP A 194 17.97 -0.40 15.44
CA ASP A 194 17.88 -1.13 16.70
C ASP A 194 17.52 -0.19 17.86
N ILE A 195 16.23 0.04 18.04
CA ILE A 195 15.60 0.83 19.12
C ILE A 195 14.37 0.09 19.69
N HIS A 196 14.36 -1.23 19.62
CA HIS A 196 13.20 -2.07 19.92
C HIS A 196 12.62 -1.85 21.33
N THR A 197 13.47 -1.73 22.35
CA THR A 197 13.01 -1.50 23.73
C THR A 197 12.31 -0.16 23.88
N LEU A 198 12.91 0.92 23.35
CA LEU A 198 12.36 2.27 23.39
C LEU A 198 11.06 2.38 22.60
N ILE A 199 10.97 1.72 21.44
CA ILE A 199 9.74 1.64 20.64
C ILE A 199 8.62 0.98 21.46
N THR A 200 8.90 -0.15 22.09
CA THR A 200 7.91 -0.89 22.90
C THR A 200 7.43 -0.04 24.07
N GLU A 201 8.33 0.68 24.75
CA GLU A 201 7.95 1.62 25.82
C GLU A 201 7.03 2.74 25.30
N THR A 202 7.35 3.36 24.16
CA THR A 202 6.50 4.38 23.53
C THR A 202 5.14 3.80 23.12
N ILE A 203 5.09 2.63 22.49
CA ILE A 203 3.82 1.98 22.10
C ILE A 203 2.96 1.72 23.34
N ASN A 204 3.54 1.17 24.41
CA ASN A 204 2.81 0.88 25.64
C ASN A 204 2.30 2.17 26.33
N LYS A 205 3.11 3.24 26.34
CA LYS A 205 2.73 4.54 26.92
C LYS A 205 1.51 5.14 26.21
N TYR A 206 1.41 4.98 24.89
CA TYR A 206 0.36 5.59 24.05
C TYR A 206 -0.57 4.55 23.40
N ASP A 207 -0.70 3.37 24.01
CA ASP A 207 -1.43 2.23 23.43
C ASP A 207 -2.89 2.57 23.08
N SER A 208 -3.53 3.40 23.90
CA SER A 208 -4.93 3.82 23.74
C SER A 208 -5.19 4.70 22.51
N ILE A 209 -4.17 5.37 21.97
CA ILE A 209 -4.31 6.26 20.81
C ILE A 209 -3.73 5.67 19.53
N ILE A 210 -2.73 4.77 19.63
CA ILE A 210 -2.08 4.12 18.49
C ILE A 210 -2.93 2.94 18.04
N ASP A 211 -3.43 2.96 16.82
CA ASP A 211 -4.26 1.91 16.22
C ASP A 211 -3.45 0.94 15.35
N GLY A 212 -2.32 1.41 14.82
CA GLY A 212 -1.45 0.63 13.96
C GLY A 212 -0.03 1.17 13.88
N ILE A 213 0.79 0.44 13.15
CA ILE A 213 2.23 0.71 13.00
C ILE A 213 2.58 0.65 11.52
N LEU A 214 3.25 1.69 11.02
CA LEU A 214 3.86 1.71 9.70
C LEU A 214 5.34 1.37 9.81
N LEU A 215 5.76 0.32 9.10
CA LEU A 215 7.15 -0.08 9.00
C LEU A 215 7.87 0.77 7.94
N SER A 216 8.59 1.80 8.38
CA SER A 216 9.36 2.65 7.46
C SER A 216 10.80 2.16 7.29
N GLY A 217 11.45 2.60 6.21
CA GLY A 217 12.83 2.22 5.92
C GLY A 217 13.01 0.85 5.24
N LEU A 218 11.91 0.23 4.81
CA LEU A 218 11.86 -1.00 4.01
C LEU A 218 11.10 -0.75 2.70
N GLY A 219 11.14 -1.72 1.79
CA GLY A 219 10.35 -1.77 0.57
C GLY A 219 10.95 -1.03 -0.63
N TYR A 220 12.27 -0.91 -0.69
CA TYR A 220 12.97 -0.29 -1.83
C TYR A 220 13.53 -1.40 -2.73
N ASP A 221 14.85 -1.45 -2.90
CA ASP A 221 15.54 -2.39 -3.75
C ASP A 221 16.09 -3.60 -2.97
N GLU A 222 15.74 -3.75 -1.68
CA GLU A 222 16.24 -4.88 -0.90
C GLU A 222 15.58 -6.21 -1.28
N SER A 223 16.36 -7.30 -1.20
CA SER A 223 15.85 -8.65 -1.39
C SER A 223 14.85 -9.06 -0.32
N ASN A 224 14.02 -10.06 -0.62
CA ASN A 224 13.12 -10.65 0.38
C ASN A 224 13.88 -11.20 1.59
N GLU A 225 15.09 -11.74 1.38
CA GLU A 225 15.94 -12.26 2.46
C GLU A 225 16.36 -11.11 3.40
N THR A 226 16.81 -10.00 2.82
CA THR A 226 17.18 -8.79 3.58
C THR A 226 16.00 -8.26 4.38
N ARG A 227 14.82 -8.15 3.74
CA ARG A 227 13.59 -7.70 4.40
C ARG A 227 13.13 -8.66 5.50
N THR A 228 13.29 -9.96 5.29
CA THR A 228 12.98 -11.00 6.30
C THR A 228 13.79 -10.81 7.58
N ASN A 229 15.08 -10.48 7.46
CA ASN A 229 15.93 -10.21 8.62
C ASN A 229 15.46 -8.97 9.38
N ALA A 230 15.06 -7.90 8.68
CA ALA A 230 14.47 -6.72 9.32
C ALA A 230 13.14 -7.05 10.03
N PHE A 231 12.26 -7.83 9.38
CA PHE A 231 10.99 -8.26 9.96
C PHE A 231 11.14 -9.09 11.23
N LYS A 232 12.05 -10.07 11.25
CA LYS A 232 12.30 -10.91 12.44
C LYS A 232 12.62 -10.09 13.69
N ASN A 233 13.34 -9.00 13.52
CA ASN A 233 13.73 -8.14 14.64
C ASN A 233 12.55 -7.30 15.14
N ILE A 234 11.83 -6.63 14.23
CA ILE A 234 10.78 -5.68 14.64
C ILE A 234 9.46 -6.37 14.95
N LEU A 235 8.97 -7.25 14.08
CA LEU A 235 7.58 -7.76 14.16
C LEU A 235 7.33 -8.60 15.41
N ASN A 236 8.34 -9.31 15.92
CA ASN A 236 8.25 -10.07 17.17
C ASN A 236 8.09 -9.17 18.41
N THR A 237 8.45 -7.89 18.31
CA THR A 237 8.33 -6.93 19.41
C THR A 237 7.02 -6.14 19.36
N LEU A 238 6.35 -6.11 18.20
CA LEU A 238 5.14 -5.31 18.01
C LEU A 238 3.89 -6.03 18.54
N PRO A 239 2.92 -5.31 19.14
CA PRO A 239 1.70 -5.92 19.62
C PRO A 239 0.87 -6.56 18.48
N ASN A 240 0.41 -7.79 18.70
CA ASN A 240 -0.35 -8.52 17.69
C ASN A 240 -1.72 -7.91 17.40
N ASN A 241 -2.34 -7.18 18.33
CA ASN A 241 -3.64 -6.54 18.14
C ASN A 241 -3.59 -5.32 17.20
N LYS A 242 -2.44 -4.64 17.05
CA LYS A 242 -2.30 -3.46 16.19
C LYS A 242 -2.25 -3.80 14.70
N LEU A 243 -2.74 -2.89 13.86
CA LEU A 243 -2.60 -3.00 12.40
C LEU A 243 -1.13 -2.79 11.99
N LYS A 244 -0.69 -3.44 10.92
CA LYS A 244 0.67 -3.34 10.39
C LYS A 244 0.63 -2.87 8.94
N PHE A 245 1.33 -1.78 8.66
CA PHE A 245 1.42 -1.15 7.35
C PHE A 245 2.84 -1.28 6.81
N ILE A 246 2.99 -1.35 5.49
CA ILE A 246 4.28 -1.23 4.81
C ILE A 246 4.15 -0.46 3.50
N GLN A 247 5.20 0.26 3.16
CA GLN A 247 5.37 0.92 1.87
C GLN A 247 6.31 0.13 0.99
N LEU A 248 5.93 -0.12 -0.26
CA LEU A 248 6.75 -0.82 -1.24
C LEU A 248 6.88 0.05 -2.49
N SER A 249 8.08 0.61 -2.74
CA SER A 249 8.43 1.41 -3.94
C SER A 249 8.05 0.71 -5.23
N ASN A 250 8.21 -0.62 -5.28
CA ASN A 250 7.69 -1.46 -6.34
C ASN A 250 6.35 -2.07 -5.90
N GLY A 251 6.36 -3.03 -4.97
CA GLY A 251 5.14 -3.68 -4.52
C GLY A 251 4.64 -4.75 -5.50
N ASN A 252 5.58 -5.43 -6.16
CA ASN A 252 5.26 -6.52 -7.08
C ASN A 252 4.58 -7.70 -6.31
N PRO A 253 3.94 -8.66 -7.01
CA PRO A 253 3.20 -9.73 -6.36
C PRO A 253 4.03 -10.59 -5.38
N ILE A 254 5.34 -10.76 -5.62
CA ILE A 254 6.22 -11.53 -4.72
C ILE A 254 6.49 -10.76 -3.43
N GLU A 255 6.84 -9.47 -3.52
CA GLU A 255 7.01 -8.62 -2.33
C GLU A 255 5.71 -8.49 -1.53
N THR A 256 4.58 -8.46 -2.23
CA THR A 256 3.25 -8.39 -1.62
C THR A 256 2.94 -9.65 -0.83
N LEU A 257 3.12 -10.84 -1.42
CA LEU A 257 2.94 -12.11 -0.73
C LEU A 257 3.91 -12.26 0.44
N HIS A 258 5.16 -11.81 0.26
CA HIS A 258 6.18 -11.80 1.31
C HIS A 258 5.75 -10.94 2.51
N ALA A 259 5.33 -9.71 2.28
CA ALA A 259 4.83 -8.83 3.34
C ALA A 259 3.63 -9.45 4.08
N ILE A 260 2.65 -9.99 3.35
CA ILE A 260 1.47 -10.62 3.95
C ILE A 260 1.85 -11.88 4.74
N TYR A 261 2.77 -12.70 4.21
CA TYR A 261 3.30 -13.89 4.90
C TYR A 261 3.89 -13.55 6.28
N HIS A 262 4.50 -12.37 6.41
CA HIS A 262 5.03 -11.87 7.69
C HIS A 262 3.98 -11.15 8.57
N GLY A 263 2.73 -11.06 8.13
CA GLY A 263 1.62 -10.52 8.92
C GLY A 263 1.37 -9.02 8.74
N ILE A 264 1.77 -8.45 7.61
CA ILE A 264 1.38 -7.09 7.21
C ILE A 264 -0.10 -7.08 6.78
N ASP A 265 -0.84 -6.07 7.26
CA ASP A 265 -2.28 -5.92 7.03
C ASP A 265 -2.58 -4.94 5.89
N VAL A 266 -1.79 -3.87 5.72
CA VAL A 266 -2.00 -2.86 4.68
C VAL A 266 -0.70 -2.61 3.92
N ILE A 267 -0.78 -2.60 2.60
CA ILE A 267 0.35 -2.42 1.70
C ILE A 267 0.13 -1.19 0.83
N GLU A 268 1.18 -0.42 0.58
CA GLU A 268 1.18 0.70 -0.37
C GLU A 268 2.08 0.34 -1.57
N PRO A 269 1.52 -0.18 -2.68
CA PRO A 269 2.30 -0.67 -3.82
C PRO A 269 2.19 0.25 -5.04
N ASN A 270 3.33 0.57 -5.66
CA ASN A 270 3.38 1.34 -6.91
C ASN A 270 3.14 0.49 -8.17
N PHE A 271 3.33 -0.83 -8.07
CA PHE A 271 3.41 -1.76 -9.20
C PHE A 271 2.29 -1.60 -10.24
N PRO A 272 0.99 -1.49 -9.88
CA PRO A 272 -0.07 -1.27 -10.87
C PRO A 272 0.07 0.04 -11.66
N TYR A 273 0.46 1.12 -10.99
CA TYR A 273 0.60 2.47 -11.55
C TYR A 273 1.87 2.56 -12.40
N GLN A 274 3.00 2.07 -11.88
CA GLN A 274 4.27 2.04 -12.59
C GLN A 274 4.16 1.25 -13.91
N LEU A 275 3.47 0.11 -13.92
CA LEU A 275 3.25 -0.65 -15.16
C LEU A 275 2.39 0.14 -16.15
N ALA A 276 1.27 0.71 -15.71
CA ALA A 276 0.37 1.45 -16.59
C ALA A 276 1.05 2.67 -17.23
N LYS A 277 1.81 3.44 -16.43
CA LYS A 277 2.63 4.58 -16.89
C LYS A 277 3.62 4.18 -17.98
N ASN A 278 4.17 2.96 -17.89
CA ASN A 278 5.13 2.43 -18.84
C ASN A 278 4.50 1.65 -20.03
N GLY A 279 3.18 1.70 -20.20
CA GLY A 279 2.51 0.97 -21.29
C GLY A 279 2.46 -0.55 -21.09
N LYS A 280 2.54 -1.01 -19.84
CA LYS A 280 2.58 -2.43 -19.45
C LYS A 280 1.32 -2.83 -18.69
N ALA A 281 0.90 -4.08 -18.86
CA ALA A 281 -0.24 -4.66 -18.17
C ALA A 281 0.15 -5.87 -17.32
N ILE A 282 -0.55 -6.07 -16.20
CA ILE A 282 -0.39 -7.21 -15.30
C ILE A 282 -1.03 -8.45 -15.93
N ASN A 283 -0.24 -9.51 -16.11
CA ASN A 283 -0.63 -10.79 -16.68
C ASN A 283 -0.33 -11.95 -15.72
N MET A 284 -0.98 -11.92 -14.56
CA MET A 284 -0.79 -12.95 -13.53
C MET A 284 -1.98 -13.91 -13.42
N ASN A 285 -1.68 -15.19 -13.21
CA ASN A 285 -2.64 -16.18 -12.78
C ASN A 285 -2.89 -16.02 -11.29
N ILE A 286 -4.12 -15.66 -10.94
CA ILE A 286 -4.54 -15.37 -9.56
C ILE A 286 -5.48 -16.41 -8.97
N LYS A 287 -6.24 -17.12 -9.80
CA LYS A 287 -7.25 -18.06 -9.31
C LYS A 287 -6.69 -19.47 -9.22
N MET A 288 -6.73 -20.04 -8.03
CA MET A 288 -6.60 -21.49 -7.86
C MET A 288 -7.95 -22.14 -8.21
N VAL A 289 -8.37 -22.04 -9.48
CA VAL A 289 -9.60 -22.71 -9.94
C VAL A 289 -9.43 -24.18 -9.61
N ASN A 290 -10.35 -24.73 -8.82
CA ASN A 290 -10.39 -26.15 -8.58
C ASN A 290 -10.31 -26.85 -9.94
N LEU A 291 -9.39 -27.81 -10.06
CA LEU A 291 -9.49 -28.95 -10.95
C LEU A 291 -10.72 -29.77 -10.53
N GLN A 292 -11.90 -29.14 -10.54
CA GLN A 292 -13.20 -29.59 -10.05
C GLN A 292 -13.84 -30.57 -11.03
N GLY A 293 -13.00 -31.38 -11.67
CA GLY A 293 -13.33 -32.71 -12.15
C GLY A 293 -12.66 -33.71 -11.21
N GLY A 294 -13.24 -33.89 -10.02
CA GLY A 294 -13.14 -35.15 -9.26
C GLY A 294 -11.75 -35.65 -8.86
N ASN A 295 -10.76 -34.79 -8.66
CA ASN A 295 -9.63 -35.16 -7.81
C ASN A 295 -9.48 -34.07 -6.76
N GLU A 296 -9.65 -34.47 -5.50
CA GLU A 296 -9.10 -33.75 -4.36
C GLU A 296 -7.71 -33.22 -4.75
N TYR A 297 -7.37 -32.02 -4.26
CA TYR A 297 -5.96 -31.64 -4.11
C TYR A 297 -5.36 -32.62 -3.10
N ASN A 298 -5.16 -33.86 -3.54
CA ASN A 298 -4.41 -34.86 -2.84
C ASN A 298 -2.98 -34.35 -2.91
N VAL A 299 -2.48 -33.92 -1.75
CA VAL A 299 -1.06 -33.74 -1.45
C VAL A 299 -0.36 -35.12 -1.45
N GLN A 300 -0.75 -36.01 -2.36
CA GLN A 300 -0.11 -37.29 -2.62
C GLN A 300 0.46 -37.25 -4.04
N ASN A 301 1.72 -36.81 -4.08
CA ASN A 301 2.78 -37.40 -4.89
C ASN A 301 2.34 -38.02 -6.22
N LYS A 302 2.33 -37.20 -7.28
CA LYS A 302 2.72 -37.69 -8.61
C LYS A 302 3.73 -36.73 -9.21
N ASN A 303 4.99 -36.96 -8.85
CA ASN A 303 6.21 -36.73 -9.63
C ASN A 303 6.19 -35.56 -10.62
N SER A 304 6.36 -34.34 -10.10
CA SER A 304 7.14 -33.27 -10.75
C SER A 304 7.46 -32.22 -9.68
N ASP A 305 8.69 -32.28 -9.15
CA ASP A 305 9.32 -31.35 -8.20
C ASP A 305 8.49 -30.90 -6.99
N ASN A 306 8.65 -31.63 -5.87
CA ASN A 306 8.23 -31.26 -4.51
C ASN A 306 8.98 -30.03 -3.95
N ASN A 307 9.22 -29.00 -4.77
CA ASN A 307 9.86 -27.78 -4.31
C ASN A 307 8.80 -26.90 -3.65
N ILE A 308 8.71 -26.99 -2.33
CA ILE A 308 8.09 -25.94 -1.52
C ILE A 308 9.00 -24.71 -1.67
N TYR A 309 8.49 -23.65 -2.28
CA TYR A 309 9.26 -22.44 -2.48
C TYR A 309 9.25 -21.61 -1.21
N ASP A 310 10.45 -21.27 -0.73
CA ASP A 310 10.58 -20.34 0.38
C ASP A 310 10.46 -18.91 -0.13
N ILE A 311 9.31 -18.27 0.14
CA ILE A 311 9.03 -16.88 -0.24
C ILE A 311 10.07 -15.89 0.30
N ASN A 312 10.78 -16.24 1.38
CA ASN A 312 11.84 -15.41 1.96
C ASN A 312 13.10 -15.37 1.10
N LEU A 313 13.28 -16.33 0.19
CA LEU A 313 14.46 -16.44 -0.69
C LEU A 313 14.13 -16.15 -2.16
N LEU A 314 12.89 -15.77 -2.45
CA LEU A 314 12.45 -15.41 -3.80
C LEU A 314 12.60 -13.91 -4.02
N ASP A 315 13.21 -13.55 -5.14
CA ASP A 315 13.24 -12.17 -5.61
C ASP A 315 12.50 -12.07 -6.94
N PHE A 316 11.74 -10.99 -7.12
CA PHE A 316 11.02 -10.71 -8.35
C PHE A 316 11.99 -10.32 -9.46
N LYS A 317 11.80 -10.86 -10.67
CA LYS A 317 12.57 -10.48 -11.86
C LYS A 317 11.69 -9.75 -12.87
N ASN A 318 12.19 -8.69 -13.48
CA ASN A 318 11.43 -7.86 -14.42
C ASN A 318 10.98 -8.61 -15.70
N ASP A 319 11.68 -9.69 -16.08
CA ASP A 319 11.37 -10.51 -17.26
C ASP A 319 10.32 -11.60 -16.98
N CYS A 320 9.64 -11.55 -15.83
CA CYS A 320 8.64 -12.55 -15.45
C CYS A 320 7.37 -12.47 -16.32
N ASN A 321 6.73 -13.62 -16.54
CA ASN A 321 5.46 -13.79 -17.25
C ASN A 321 4.28 -12.98 -16.67
N LEU A 322 4.45 -12.35 -15.50
CA LEU A 322 3.47 -11.49 -14.84
C LEU A 322 3.22 -10.18 -15.57
N ILE A 323 4.03 -9.81 -16.57
CA ILE A 323 3.96 -8.51 -17.24
C ILE A 323 3.88 -8.73 -18.74
N ILE A 324 2.96 -8.00 -19.38
CA ILE A 324 2.94 -7.83 -20.83
C ILE A 324 3.31 -6.39 -21.18
N ASP A 325 4.27 -6.22 -22.09
CA ASP A 325 4.70 -4.90 -22.57
C ASP A 325 4.01 -4.55 -23.89
N LEU A 326 2.93 -3.76 -23.82
CA LEU A 326 2.12 -3.43 -24.99
C LEU A 326 2.78 -2.42 -25.93
N ASN A 327 3.97 -1.91 -25.60
CA ASN A 327 4.80 -1.17 -26.56
C ASN A 327 5.46 -2.08 -27.60
N ASN A 328 5.50 -3.39 -27.36
CA ASN A 328 6.17 -4.36 -28.23
C ASN A 328 5.45 -4.48 -29.60
N PRO A 329 6.17 -4.33 -30.73
CA PRO A 329 5.61 -4.46 -32.09
C PRO A 329 4.87 -5.77 -32.37
N LYS A 330 5.14 -6.85 -31.62
CA LYS A 330 4.44 -8.13 -31.78
C LYS A 330 2.91 -8.01 -31.58
N TYR A 331 2.45 -6.96 -30.90
CA TYR A 331 1.04 -6.75 -30.62
C TYR A 331 0.30 -5.95 -31.71
N VAL A 332 0.97 -5.45 -32.75
CA VAL A 332 0.36 -4.63 -33.81
C VAL A 332 -0.88 -5.28 -34.44
N LEU A 333 -0.88 -6.61 -34.63
CA LEU A 333 -1.99 -7.38 -35.20
C LEU A 333 -2.61 -8.36 -34.19
N ASP A 334 -2.29 -8.23 -32.89
CA ASP A 334 -2.86 -9.08 -31.85
C ASP A 334 -4.23 -8.53 -31.41
N HIS A 335 -5.28 -9.06 -32.01
CA HIS A 335 -6.67 -8.67 -31.71
C HIS A 335 -7.25 -9.34 -30.45
N SER A 336 -6.46 -10.13 -29.70
CA SER A 336 -6.90 -10.69 -28.43
C SER A 336 -6.99 -9.61 -27.34
N THR A 337 -7.76 -9.89 -26.29
CA THR A 337 -7.87 -9.02 -25.10
C THR A 337 -6.52 -8.90 -24.39
N ILE A 338 -6.38 -7.86 -23.55
CA ILE A 338 -5.16 -7.57 -22.75
C ILE A 338 -4.60 -8.84 -22.11
N THR A 339 -5.42 -9.50 -21.29
CA THR A 339 -5.18 -10.83 -20.71
C THR A 339 -6.48 -11.62 -20.75
N TYR A 340 -6.43 -12.92 -20.44
CA TYR A 340 -7.61 -13.79 -20.40
C TYR A 340 -8.61 -13.39 -19.29
N ASN A 341 -8.13 -12.80 -18.20
CA ASN A 341 -8.91 -12.37 -17.03
C ASN A 341 -9.10 -10.85 -16.96
N SER A 342 -8.80 -10.14 -18.05
CA SER A 342 -9.00 -8.70 -18.15
C SER A 342 -10.49 -8.34 -17.98
N PRO A 343 -10.82 -7.31 -17.17
CA PRO A 343 -12.18 -6.77 -17.10
C PRO A 343 -12.52 -5.89 -18.31
N ARG A 344 -11.53 -5.62 -19.17
CA ARG A 344 -11.57 -4.77 -20.36
C ARG A 344 -11.55 -5.62 -21.63
N LYS A 345 -12.31 -5.20 -22.64
CA LYS A 345 -12.50 -5.95 -23.92
C LYS A 345 -11.63 -5.42 -25.06
N GLU A 346 -10.98 -4.29 -24.85
CA GLU A 346 -10.06 -3.68 -25.79
C GLU A 346 -8.95 -4.65 -26.17
N SER A 347 -8.60 -4.67 -27.45
CA SER A 347 -7.55 -5.56 -27.96
C SER A 347 -6.16 -5.01 -27.64
N LYS A 348 -5.18 -5.92 -27.58
CA LYS A 348 -3.77 -5.53 -27.44
C LYS A 348 -3.31 -4.66 -28.62
N SER A 349 -3.77 -4.95 -29.84
CA SER A 349 -3.47 -4.14 -31.03
C SER A 349 -3.98 -2.71 -30.92
N TYR A 350 -5.17 -2.51 -30.34
CA TYR A 350 -5.73 -1.19 -30.14
C TYR A 350 -4.93 -0.40 -29.09
N ILE A 351 -4.60 -1.03 -27.96
CA ILE A 351 -3.80 -0.37 -26.91
C ILE A 351 -2.39 -0.07 -27.42
N HIS A 352 -1.77 -0.99 -28.17
CA HIS A 352 -0.49 -0.76 -28.83
C HIS A 352 -0.56 0.47 -29.75
N HIS A 353 -1.61 0.57 -30.57
CA HIS A 353 -1.83 1.72 -31.43
C HIS A 353 -1.96 3.02 -30.63
N LEU A 354 -2.78 3.05 -29.56
CA LEU A 354 -2.91 4.23 -28.69
C LEU A 354 -1.56 4.64 -28.08
N LEU A 355 -0.76 3.70 -27.60
CA LEU A 355 0.58 3.96 -27.06
C LEU A 355 1.50 4.57 -28.13
N LYS A 356 1.46 4.07 -29.37
CA LYS A 356 2.24 4.63 -30.50
C LYS A 356 1.77 6.02 -30.93
N CYS A 357 0.48 6.30 -30.78
CA CYS A 357 -0.09 7.63 -31.02
C CYS A 357 0.10 8.59 -29.86
N HIS A 358 0.72 8.16 -28.75
CA HIS A 358 0.86 8.94 -27.51
C HIS A 358 -0.48 9.41 -26.93
N GLU A 359 -1.53 8.59 -27.09
CA GLU A 359 -2.87 8.85 -26.57
C GLU A 359 -2.99 8.42 -25.10
N LEU A 360 -3.35 9.36 -24.21
CA LEU A 360 -3.45 9.13 -22.77
C LEU A 360 -4.48 8.04 -22.40
N THR A 361 -5.47 7.82 -23.25
CA THR A 361 -6.48 6.76 -23.09
C THR A 361 -5.84 5.38 -22.91
N ALA A 362 -4.66 5.13 -23.50
CA ALA A 362 -3.94 3.87 -23.30
C ALA A 362 -3.62 3.64 -21.81
N HIS A 363 -3.09 4.66 -21.13
CA HIS A 363 -2.74 4.59 -19.71
C HIS A 363 -3.98 4.43 -18.83
N VAL A 364 -5.10 5.08 -19.18
CA VAL A 364 -6.39 4.90 -18.46
C VAL A 364 -6.86 3.45 -18.52
N ILE A 365 -6.82 2.83 -19.71
CA ILE A 365 -7.20 1.42 -19.90
C ILE A 365 -6.27 0.50 -19.08
N LEU A 366 -4.96 0.76 -19.12
CA LEU A 366 -3.96 -0.05 -18.41
C LEU A 366 -4.07 0.10 -16.90
N THR A 367 -4.27 1.30 -16.37
CA THR A 367 -4.47 1.51 -14.92
C THR A 367 -5.73 0.79 -14.45
N PHE A 368 -6.84 0.90 -15.17
CA PHE A 368 -8.07 0.16 -14.82
C PHE A 368 -7.82 -1.35 -14.77
N HIS A 369 -7.18 -1.89 -15.81
CA HIS A 369 -6.85 -3.31 -15.88
C HIS A 369 -5.92 -3.74 -14.72
N ASN A 370 -4.83 -3.00 -14.49
CA ASN A 370 -3.82 -3.35 -13.48
C ASN A 370 -4.40 -3.28 -12.05
N ILE A 371 -5.15 -2.23 -11.72
CA ILE A 371 -5.79 -2.10 -10.41
C ILE A 371 -6.81 -3.23 -10.19
N TYR A 372 -7.61 -3.58 -11.20
CA TYR A 372 -8.55 -4.71 -11.11
C TYR A 372 -7.85 -6.05 -10.88
N MET A 373 -6.77 -6.31 -11.63
CA MET A 373 -5.98 -7.53 -11.49
C MET A 373 -5.38 -7.64 -10.09
N TYR A 374 -4.85 -6.52 -9.58
CA TYR A 374 -4.26 -6.45 -8.26
C TYR A 374 -5.31 -6.56 -7.14
N LYS A 375 -6.50 -5.97 -7.30
CA LYS A 375 -7.65 -6.19 -6.40
C LYS A 375 -8.04 -7.66 -6.34
N SER A 376 -8.17 -8.30 -7.50
CA SER A 376 -8.55 -9.70 -7.60
C SER A 376 -7.50 -10.61 -6.92
N PHE A 377 -6.21 -10.25 -7.02
CA PHE A 377 -5.15 -10.95 -6.30
C PHE A 377 -5.27 -10.85 -4.78
N PHE A 378 -5.58 -9.67 -4.25
CA PHE A 378 -5.85 -9.50 -2.81
C PHE A 378 -7.08 -10.29 -2.35
N GLN A 379 -8.12 -10.39 -3.17
CA GLN A 379 -9.31 -11.20 -2.85
C GLN A 379 -8.97 -12.70 -2.73
N GLU A 380 -8.15 -13.23 -3.65
CA GLU A 380 -7.71 -14.62 -3.59
C GLU A 380 -6.81 -14.87 -2.36
N ILE A 381 -5.95 -13.92 -2.02
CA ILE A 381 -5.14 -14.00 -0.79
C ILE A 381 -6.04 -14.04 0.46
N GLN A 382 -7.00 -13.12 0.56
CA GLN A 382 -7.95 -13.08 1.68
C GLN A 382 -8.73 -14.39 1.80
N PHE A 383 -9.22 -14.94 0.69
CA PHE A 383 -9.90 -16.22 0.64
C PHE A 383 -9.00 -17.35 1.18
N HIS A 384 -7.79 -17.49 0.65
CA HIS A 384 -6.88 -18.56 1.06
C HIS A 384 -6.34 -18.43 2.49
N ILE A 385 -6.26 -17.21 3.05
CA ILE A 385 -5.97 -17.03 4.49
C ILE A 385 -7.14 -17.55 5.32
N LYS A 386 -8.40 -17.21 4.99
CA LYS A 386 -9.60 -17.68 5.72
C LYS A 386 -9.75 -19.20 5.67
N GLU A 387 -9.44 -19.80 4.51
CA GLU A 387 -9.49 -21.25 4.30
C GLU A 387 -8.24 -22.01 4.76
N ASN A 388 -7.31 -21.35 5.49
CA ASN A 388 -6.05 -21.95 5.96
C ASN A 388 -5.21 -22.63 4.85
N SER A 389 -5.30 -22.13 3.62
CA SER A 389 -4.62 -22.67 2.42
C SER A 389 -3.63 -21.70 1.79
N PHE A 390 -3.30 -20.60 2.48
CA PHE A 390 -2.44 -19.52 1.97
C PHE A 390 -1.04 -19.99 1.53
N LEU A 391 -0.41 -20.92 2.25
CA LEU A 391 0.90 -21.47 1.84
C LEU A 391 0.80 -22.28 0.54
N SER A 392 -0.27 -23.06 0.38
CA SER A 392 -0.54 -23.79 -0.86
C SER A 392 -0.77 -22.81 -2.01
N TYR A 393 -1.49 -21.72 -1.75
CA TYR A 393 -1.72 -20.66 -2.72
C TYR A 393 -0.41 -19.98 -3.14
N ILE A 394 0.48 -19.64 -2.21
CA ILE A 394 1.81 -19.07 -2.54
C ILE A 394 2.57 -20.02 -3.47
N ASN A 395 2.68 -21.30 -3.11
CA ASN A 395 3.37 -22.30 -3.92
C ASN A 395 2.74 -22.43 -5.32
N TRP A 396 1.42 -22.55 -5.38
CA TRP A 396 0.68 -22.58 -6.63
C TRP A 396 0.93 -21.33 -7.47
N PHE A 397 0.90 -20.13 -6.87
CA PHE A 397 1.10 -18.87 -7.56
C PHE A 397 2.50 -18.79 -8.18
N ILE A 398 3.53 -19.21 -7.44
CA ILE A 398 4.92 -19.26 -7.90
C ILE A 398 5.08 -20.25 -9.06
N GLN A 399 4.52 -21.46 -8.93
CA GLN A 399 4.60 -22.48 -9.98
C GLN A 399 3.85 -22.06 -11.23
N LYS A 400 2.59 -21.65 -11.08
CA LYS A 400 1.68 -21.35 -12.18
C LYS A 400 2.14 -20.16 -13.00
N ASN A 401 2.82 -19.20 -12.36
CA ASN A 401 3.39 -18.03 -13.02
C ASN A 401 4.89 -18.18 -13.34
N GLU A 402 5.47 -19.36 -13.15
CA GLU A 402 6.87 -19.69 -13.46
C GLU A 402 7.92 -18.80 -12.78
N LEU A 403 7.64 -18.33 -11.55
CA LEU A 403 8.47 -17.36 -10.83
C LEU A 403 9.73 -17.97 -10.18
N TYR A 404 10.04 -19.21 -10.53
CA TYR A 404 11.16 -19.98 -10.01
C TYR A 404 12.26 -20.23 -11.06
N LYS A 405 12.04 -19.88 -12.33
CA LYS A 405 13.02 -20.09 -13.39
C LYS A 405 14.14 -19.05 -13.29
N ARG A 406 15.39 -19.55 -13.31
CA ARG A 406 16.61 -18.76 -13.12
C ARG A 406 17.13 -18.17 -14.41
#